data_AF-A0A2V5YJA0-F1
#
_entry.id   AF-A0A2V5YJA0-F1
#
_cell.length_a   1.000
_cell.length_b   1.000
_cell.length_c   1.000
_cell.angle_alpha   90.00
_cell.angle_beta   90.00
_cell.angle_gamma   90.00
#
_symmetry.space_group_name_H-M   'P 1'
#
loop_
_entity.id
_entity.type
_entity.pdbx_description
1 polymer ?
#
loop_
_entity_poly.entity_id
_entity_poly.type
_entity_poly.pdbx_seq_one_letter_code
_entity_poly.pdbx_strand_id
1 'polypeptide(L)'
;MKIACGRTSQLCKLVVALSVFALSCGAAQAQPQSHRPIGRPPVGAPHGRPPSQNIRERWQAMPPGARQNFQRNAERWLRMSPEERNVMRQRENLRRETIRRETEAAVRDSGLRLSPQERAQFESRYIQERRRVEQTLRQQIEAERQQQLPALIQQLKKEFQIDQPTKGPAAKPVESPKSKK
;
A
#
# COMPACT_ATOMS: atom_id res chain seq x y z
N MET A 1 -0.26 -50.06 7.17
CA MET A 1 -1.28 -49.07 6.76
C MET A 1 -0.56 -47.77 6.40
N LYS A 2 -0.70 -47.29 5.16
CA LYS A 2 -0.07 -46.05 4.67
C LYS A 2 -1.09 -44.92 4.80
N ILE A 3 -0.78 -43.88 5.58
CA ILE A 3 -1.60 -42.66 5.65
C ILE A 3 -0.93 -41.63 4.73
N ALA A 4 -1.61 -41.30 3.65
CA ALA A 4 -1.33 -40.17 2.79
C ALA A 4 -2.20 -38.97 3.19
N CYS A 5 -1.89 -37.81 2.58
CA CYS A 5 -2.68 -36.56 2.53
C CYS A 5 -2.29 -35.54 3.62
N GLY A 6 -1.56 -34.44 3.36
CA GLY A 6 -1.27 -33.78 2.09
C GLY A 6 -2.39 -32.83 1.65
N ARG A 7 -2.83 -31.88 2.50
CA ARG A 7 -3.85 -30.88 2.11
C ARG A 7 -3.95 -29.59 2.95
N THR A 8 -2.93 -29.19 3.70
CA THR A 8 -2.97 -27.96 4.54
C THR A 8 -2.08 -26.81 4.05
N SER A 9 -1.25 -27.03 3.01
CA SER A 9 -0.25 -26.03 2.56
C SER A 9 -0.80 -24.88 1.69
N GLN A 10 -2.03 -24.99 1.19
CA GLN A 10 -2.62 -23.99 0.28
C GLN A 10 -3.40 -22.87 1.01
N LEU A 11 -3.91 -23.13 2.22
CA LEU A 11 -4.72 -22.15 2.97
C LEU A 11 -3.88 -21.04 3.63
N CYS A 12 -2.61 -21.31 3.96
CA CYS A 12 -1.72 -20.28 4.51
C CYS A 12 -1.29 -19.21 3.49
N LYS A 13 -1.40 -19.48 2.18
CA LYS A 13 -1.06 -18.49 1.14
C LYS A 13 -2.16 -17.45 0.90
N LEU A 14 -3.41 -17.75 1.26
CA LEU A 14 -4.55 -16.87 1.01
C LEU A 14 -4.72 -15.75 2.06
N VAL A 15 -4.23 -15.94 3.29
CA VAL A 15 -4.39 -14.94 4.37
C VAL A 15 -3.40 -13.76 4.23
N VAL A 16 -2.30 -13.94 3.50
CA VAL A 16 -1.31 -12.86 3.27
C VAL A 16 -1.74 -11.91 2.14
N ALA A 17 -2.69 -12.30 1.29
CA ALA A 17 -3.09 -11.54 0.09
C ALA A 17 -4.11 -10.41 0.33
N LEU A 18 -4.73 -10.32 1.51
CA LEU A 18 -5.84 -9.38 1.76
C LEU A 18 -5.46 -8.05 2.44
N SER A 19 -4.17 -7.80 2.73
CA SER A 19 -3.73 -6.61 3.47
C SER A 19 -3.08 -5.53 2.61
N VAL A 20 -3.15 -5.62 1.28
CA VAL A 20 -2.51 -4.64 0.39
C VAL A 20 -3.56 -4.06 -0.54
N PHE A 21 -4.33 -3.06 -0.05
CA PHE A 21 -4.94 -2.10 -0.98
C PHE A 21 -4.94 -0.65 -0.49
N ALA A 22 -4.35 0.18 -1.36
CA ALA A 22 -4.47 1.62 -1.55
C ALA A 22 -4.44 2.54 -0.31
N LEU A 23 -3.28 3.17 -0.06
CA LEU A 23 -3.17 4.62 -0.22
C LEU A 23 -1.72 5.00 -0.54
N SER A 24 -1.59 5.87 -1.53
CA SER A 24 -0.40 6.29 -2.24
C SER A 24 0.53 7.18 -1.41
N CYS A 25 1.65 6.63 -0.92
CA CYS A 25 2.84 7.42 -0.66
C CYS A 25 3.76 7.30 -1.88
N GLY A 26 3.88 8.37 -2.66
CA GLY A 26 4.79 8.45 -3.79
C GLY A 26 6.21 8.06 -3.38
N ALA A 27 6.80 7.15 -4.15
CA ALA A 27 8.18 6.75 -3.98
C ALA A 27 9.10 7.94 -4.32
N ALA A 28 9.65 8.61 -3.31
CA ALA A 28 10.86 9.40 -3.51
C ALA A 28 12.02 8.42 -3.61
N GLN A 29 12.64 8.33 -4.80
CA GLN A 29 13.94 7.70 -4.96
C GLN A 29 14.95 8.43 -4.07
N ALA A 30 15.41 7.78 -3.00
CA ALA A 30 16.57 8.24 -2.25
C ALA A 30 17.83 7.66 -2.91
N GLN A 31 18.64 8.54 -3.51
CA GLN A 31 20.00 8.22 -3.96
C GLN A 31 20.87 7.78 -2.77
N PRO A 32 21.71 6.74 -2.90
CA PRO A 32 22.72 6.41 -1.91
C PRO A 32 23.91 7.37 -2.06
N GLN A 33 24.10 8.28 -1.11
CA GLN A 33 25.34 9.06 -1.01
C GLN A 33 26.40 8.19 -0.30
N SER A 34 27.48 7.93 -1.04
CA SER A 34 28.64 7.13 -0.64
C SER A 34 29.50 7.86 0.41
N HIS A 35 30.09 7.08 1.31
CA HIS A 35 30.96 7.50 2.40
C HIS A 35 32.28 8.15 1.94
N ARG A 36 32.81 9.07 2.76
CA ARG A 36 34.26 9.23 3.00
C ARG A 36 34.52 9.62 4.47
N PRO A 37 35.62 9.16 5.12
CA PRO A 37 35.78 9.24 6.57
C PRO A 37 36.87 10.22 7.06
N ILE A 38 36.89 10.36 8.40
CA ILE A 38 37.93 10.82 9.35
C ILE A 38 37.93 12.30 9.76
N GLY A 39 37.60 12.51 11.04
CA GLY A 39 37.82 13.73 11.82
C GLY A 39 37.02 13.70 13.14
N ARG A 40 37.66 13.31 14.26
CA ARG A 40 37.20 13.48 15.67
C ARG A 40 37.76 14.84 16.18
N PRO A 41 37.20 15.63 17.15
CA PRO A 41 36.49 15.29 18.42
C PRO A 41 35.35 16.32 18.79
N PRO A 42 34.89 16.55 20.06
CA PRO A 42 34.82 15.77 21.31
C PRO A 42 33.37 15.63 21.91
N VAL A 43 33.28 14.79 22.95
CA VAL A 43 32.40 14.76 24.13
C VAL A 43 31.10 15.61 24.16
N GLY A 44 29.97 14.91 24.39
CA GLY A 44 28.88 15.40 25.24
C GLY A 44 27.69 16.09 24.56
N ALA A 45 26.72 15.32 24.05
CA ALA A 45 25.35 15.79 23.91
C ALA A 45 24.34 14.62 23.94
N PRO A 46 23.27 14.67 24.75
CA PRO A 46 22.25 13.63 24.79
C PRO A 46 21.42 13.67 23.51
N HIS A 47 21.60 12.66 22.66
CA HIS A 47 20.64 12.14 21.67
C HIS A 47 19.65 13.19 21.13
N GLY A 48 20.21 14.17 20.41
CA GLY A 48 19.43 15.15 19.67
C GLY A 48 18.65 14.45 18.57
N ARG A 49 17.32 14.56 18.64
CA ARG A 49 16.43 14.44 17.48
C ARG A 49 17.12 15.07 16.26
N PRO A 50 17.16 14.42 15.08
CA PRO A 50 17.79 15.04 13.92
C PRO A 50 17.19 16.44 13.72
N PRO A 51 18.01 17.46 13.42
CA PRO A 51 17.54 18.83 13.26
C PRO A 51 16.33 18.78 12.33
N SER A 52 15.23 19.39 12.76
CA SER A 52 14.02 19.49 11.95
C SER A 52 14.40 20.20 10.66
N GLN A 53 14.79 19.45 9.63
CA GLN A 53 15.03 19.98 8.30
C GLN A 53 13.82 20.84 7.95
N ASN A 54 14.08 22.09 7.60
CA ASN A 54 13.03 23.04 7.30
C ASN A 54 12.12 22.41 6.24
N ILE A 55 10.80 22.42 6.45
CA ILE A 55 9.83 21.84 5.51
C ILE A 55 10.06 22.39 4.10
N ARG A 56 10.49 23.67 4.00
CA ARG A 56 10.87 24.33 2.76
C ARG A 56 12.05 23.65 2.05
N GLU A 57 13.10 23.30 2.77
CA GLU A 57 14.28 22.63 2.21
C GLU A 57 13.93 21.22 1.74
N ARG A 58 13.14 20.48 2.53
CA ARG A 58 12.64 19.16 2.12
C ARG A 58 11.76 19.24 0.88
N TRP A 59 10.91 20.26 0.79
CA TRP A 59 10.10 20.53 -0.40
C TRP A 59 10.95 20.80 -1.64
N GLN A 60 11.98 21.65 -1.50
CA GLN A 60 12.90 21.97 -2.58
C GLN A 60 13.76 20.77 -3.00
N ALA A 61 14.14 19.89 -2.07
CA ALA A 61 14.89 18.68 -2.38
C ALA A 61 14.06 17.55 -3.02
N MET A 62 12.72 17.62 -2.97
CA MET A 62 11.87 16.59 -3.59
C MET A 62 11.93 16.64 -5.13
N PRO A 63 11.99 15.48 -5.81
CA PRO A 63 11.83 15.41 -7.26
C PRO A 63 10.48 16.01 -7.73
N PRO A 64 10.38 16.56 -8.96
CA PRO A 64 9.16 17.21 -9.44
C PRO A 64 7.89 16.34 -9.33
N GLY A 65 7.98 15.06 -9.72
CA GLY A 65 6.85 14.12 -9.59
C GLY A 65 6.44 13.86 -8.14
N ALA A 66 7.40 13.86 -7.20
CA ALA A 66 7.12 13.70 -5.78
C ALA A 66 6.41 14.92 -5.19
N ARG A 67 6.79 16.14 -5.62
CA ARG A 67 6.10 17.38 -5.25
C ARG A 67 4.64 17.37 -5.71
N GLN A 68 4.40 16.95 -6.95
CA GLN A 68 3.03 16.86 -7.49
C GLN A 68 2.17 15.85 -6.73
N ASN A 69 2.74 14.68 -6.39
CA ASN A 69 2.06 13.69 -5.54
C ASN A 69 1.70 14.26 -4.17
N PHE A 70 2.62 15.00 -3.56
CA PHE A 70 2.39 15.66 -2.27
C PHE A 70 1.27 16.69 -2.36
N GLN A 71 1.27 17.54 -3.40
CA GLN A 71 0.20 18.50 -3.65
C GLN A 71 -1.16 17.83 -3.75
N ARG A 72 -1.31 16.79 -4.58
CA ARG A 72 -2.59 16.05 -4.71
C ARG A 72 -3.03 15.40 -3.40
N ASN A 73 -2.09 14.86 -2.64
CA ASN A 73 -2.39 14.25 -1.33
C ASN A 73 -2.82 15.31 -0.31
N ALA A 74 -2.19 16.49 -0.30
CA ALA A 74 -2.61 17.62 0.54
C ALA A 74 -3.99 18.14 0.11
N GLU A 75 -4.18 18.29 -1.21
CA GLU A 75 -5.43 18.40 -1.96
C GLU A 75 -6.57 17.62 -1.29
N ARG A 76 -6.37 16.30 -1.32
CA ARG A 76 -7.30 15.31 -0.81
C ARG A 76 -7.50 15.44 0.70
N TRP A 77 -6.42 15.63 1.47
CA TRP A 77 -6.50 15.75 2.92
C TRP A 77 -7.37 16.93 3.37
N LEU A 78 -7.24 18.08 2.72
CA LEU A 78 -8.03 19.27 3.02
C LEU A 78 -9.52 19.06 2.73
N ARG A 79 -9.85 18.26 1.71
CA ARG A 79 -11.22 17.92 1.35
C ARG A 79 -11.84 16.80 2.19
N MET A 80 -11.04 16.00 2.90
CA MET A 80 -11.55 14.94 3.79
C MET A 80 -12.27 15.54 5.00
N SER A 81 -13.36 14.88 5.40
CA SER A 81 -14.05 15.07 6.67
C SER A 81 -13.17 14.70 7.88
N PRO A 82 -13.49 15.20 9.10
CA PRO A 82 -12.80 14.80 10.32
C PRO A 82 -12.79 13.28 10.56
N GLU A 83 -13.88 12.60 10.24
CA GLU A 83 -14.05 11.16 10.39
C GLU A 83 -13.11 10.40 9.44
N GLU A 84 -13.07 10.78 8.16
CA GLU A 84 -12.14 10.19 7.17
C GLU A 84 -10.68 10.40 7.58
N ARG A 85 -10.34 11.61 8.07
CA ARG A 85 -9.00 11.89 8.60
C ARG A 85 -8.68 11.02 9.81
N ASN A 86 -9.67 10.72 10.67
CA ASN A 86 -9.46 9.85 11.81
C ASN A 86 -9.16 8.41 11.39
N VAL A 87 -9.92 7.86 10.44
CA VAL A 87 -9.66 6.53 9.87
C VAL A 87 -8.25 6.45 9.26
N MET A 88 -7.84 7.48 8.52
CA MET A 88 -6.49 7.55 7.96
C MET A 88 -5.40 7.60 9.04
N ARG A 89 -5.61 8.38 10.12
CA ARG A 89 -4.69 8.42 11.27
C ARG A 89 -4.59 7.07 11.97
N GLN A 90 -5.70 6.41 12.24
CA GLN A 90 -5.73 5.07 12.86
C GLN A 90 -4.98 4.05 12.00
N ARG A 91 -5.22 4.05 10.69
CA ARG A 91 -4.51 3.18 9.75
C ARG A 91 -3.00 3.43 9.75
N GLU A 92 -2.58 4.70 9.76
CA GLU A 92 -1.17 5.08 9.82
C GLU A 92 -0.52 4.69 11.15
N ASN A 93 -1.23 4.83 12.28
CA ASN A 93 -0.75 4.40 13.58
C ASN A 93 -0.53 2.89 13.61
N LEU A 94 -1.50 2.11 13.13
CA LEU A 94 -1.35 0.66 13.02
C LEU A 94 -0.16 0.27 12.14
N ARG A 95 0.01 0.93 10.99
CA ARG A 95 1.17 0.71 10.11
C ARG A 95 2.49 0.98 10.84
N ARG A 96 2.58 2.07 11.62
CA ARG A 96 3.79 2.41 12.40
C ARG A 96 4.11 1.38 13.45
N GLU A 97 3.09 0.91 14.17
CA GLU A 97 3.25 -0.15 15.17
C GLU A 97 3.72 -1.45 14.55
N THR A 98 3.13 -1.86 13.41
CA THR A 98 3.58 -3.05 12.67
C THR A 98 5.03 -2.92 12.24
N ILE A 99 5.42 -1.82 11.61
CA ILE A 99 6.82 -1.58 11.20
C ILE A 99 7.75 -1.67 12.39
N ARG A 100 7.38 -1.06 13.53
CA ARG A 100 8.19 -1.08 14.74
C ARG A 100 8.39 -2.52 15.22
N ARG A 101 7.31 -3.30 15.35
CA ARG A 101 7.37 -4.70 15.81
C ARG A 101 8.20 -5.58 14.87
N GLU A 102 8.01 -5.43 13.57
CA GLU A 102 8.78 -6.14 12.55
C GLU A 102 10.27 -5.78 12.59
N THR A 103 10.58 -4.49 12.77
CA THR A 103 11.97 -4.02 12.86
C THR A 103 12.63 -4.54 14.14
N GLU A 104 11.93 -4.49 15.27
CA GLU A 104 12.41 -5.06 16.53
C GLU A 104 12.65 -6.57 16.42
N ALA A 105 11.76 -7.30 15.73
CA ALA A 105 11.94 -8.71 15.44
C ALA A 105 13.16 -8.95 14.56
N ALA A 106 13.32 -8.20 13.46
CA ALA A 106 14.47 -8.31 12.58
C ALA A 106 15.81 -8.09 13.31
N VAL A 107 15.88 -7.12 14.23
CA VAL A 107 17.09 -6.94 15.06
C VAL A 107 17.33 -8.15 15.96
N ARG A 108 16.30 -8.66 16.64
CA ARG A 108 16.45 -9.84 17.51
C ARG A 108 16.87 -11.07 16.71
N ASP A 109 16.18 -11.35 15.61
CA ASP A 109 16.37 -12.54 14.78
C ASP A 109 17.70 -12.51 14.02
N SER A 110 18.29 -11.33 13.81
CA SER A 110 19.62 -11.18 13.23
C SER A 110 20.74 -11.75 14.12
N GLY A 111 20.49 -11.91 15.43
CA GLY A 111 21.51 -12.32 16.40
C GLY A 111 22.62 -11.29 16.63
N LEU A 112 22.51 -10.09 16.04
CA LEU A 112 23.53 -9.05 16.13
C LEU A 112 23.48 -8.36 17.50
N ARG A 113 24.67 -8.15 18.09
CA ARG A 113 24.84 -7.29 19.26
C ARG A 113 25.20 -5.89 18.80
N LEU A 114 24.18 -5.05 18.64
CA LEU A 114 24.33 -3.68 18.15
C LEU A 114 24.37 -2.68 19.30
N SER A 115 25.29 -1.73 19.25
CA SER A 115 25.21 -0.52 20.07
C SER A 115 23.94 0.30 19.71
N PRO A 116 23.51 1.26 20.55
CA PRO A 116 22.34 2.10 20.24
C PRO A 116 22.45 2.83 18.90
N GLN A 117 23.66 3.28 18.52
CA GLN A 117 23.89 3.97 17.25
C GLN A 117 23.80 3.02 16.05
N GLU A 118 24.42 1.85 16.13
CA GLU A 118 24.36 0.83 15.07
C GLU A 118 22.94 0.30 14.92
N ARG A 119 22.21 0.16 16.03
CA ARG A 119 20.79 -0.20 16.01
C ARG A 119 19.97 0.84 15.25
N ALA A 120 20.14 2.13 15.54
CA ALA A 120 19.42 3.18 14.81
C ALA A 120 19.73 3.18 13.30
N GLN A 121 20.98 2.88 12.92
CA GLN A 121 21.37 2.71 11.51
C GLN A 121 20.70 1.49 10.88
N PHE A 122 20.71 0.35 11.58
CA PHE A 122 20.03 -0.87 11.14
C PHE A 122 18.54 -0.61 10.91
N GLU A 123 17.85 -0.04 11.90
CA GLU A 123 16.41 0.25 11.82
C GLU A 123 16.09 1.18 10.63
N SER A 124 16.89 2.23 10.44
CA SER A 124 16.76 3.14 9.29
C SER A 124 16.91 2.41 7.94
N ARG A 125 17.93 1.56 7.81
CA ARG A 125 18.18 0.79 6.58
C ARG A 125 17.10 -0.26 6.35
N TYR A 126 16.69 -0.98 7.38
CA TYR A 126 15.60 -1.96 7.31
C TYR A 126 14.31 -1.32 6.79
N ILE A 127 13.93 -0.15 7.32
CA ILE A 127 12.74 0.58 6.86
C ILE A 127 12.87 1.02 5.39
N GLN A 128 14.07 1.43 4.96
CA GLN A 128 14.31 1.79 3.55
C GLN A 128 14.15 0.59 2.62
N GLU A 129 14.79 -0.54 2.92
CA GLU A 129 14.72 -1.74 2.07
C GLU A 129 13.32 -2.34 2.07
N ARG A 130 12.65 -2.38 3.24
CA ARG A 130 11.24 -2.79 3.34
C ARG A 130 10.34 -1.97 2.41
N ARG A 131 10.53 -0.65 2.35
CA ARG A 131 9.77 0.22 1.42
C ARG A 131 10.02 -0.11 -0.04
N ARG A 132 11.26 -0.43 -0.42
CA ARG A 132 11.60 -0.83 -1.79
C ARG A 132 10.90 -2.14 -2.16
N VAL A 133 11.00 -3.15 -1.29
CA VAL A 133 10.31 -4.44 -1.49
C VAL A 133 8.79 -4.25 -1.59
N GLU A 134 8.18 -3.48 -0.69
CA GLU A 134 6.74 -3.18 -0.74
C GLU A 134 6.33 -2.50 -2.05
N GLN A 135 7.16 -1.58 -2.59
CA GLN A 135 6.88 -0.89 -3.85
C GLN A 135 6.91 -1.85 -5.04
N THR A 136 7.94 -2.69 -5.14
CA THR A 136 8.05 -3.68 -6.21
C THR A 136 6.89 -4.67 -6.15
N LEU A 137 6.55 -5.20 -4.96
CA LEU A 137 5.42 -6.12 -4.80
C LEU A 137 4.09 -5.48 -5.20
N ARG A 138 3.85 -4.22 -4.85
CA ARG A 138 2.63 -3.52 -5.27
C ARG A 138 2.52 -3.40 -6.79
N GLN A 139 3.61 -3.09 -7.47
CA GLN A 139 3.62 -2.99 -8.93
C GLN A 139 3.32 -4.34 -9.58
N GLN A 140 3.92 -5.42 -9.07
CA GLN A 140 3.68 -6.78 -9.56
C GLN A 140 2.23 -7.20 -9.36
N ILE A 141 1.70 -7.03 -8.14
CA ILE A 141 0.31 -7.37 -7.81
C ILE A 141 -0.66 -6.55 -8.66
N GLU A 142 -0.37 -5.27 -8.90
CA GLU A 142 -1.23 -4.42 -9.75
C GLU A 142 -1.20 -4.90 -11.21
N ALA A 143 -0.02 -5.22 -11.75
CA ALA A 143 0.11 -5.73 -13.11
C ALA A 143 -0.64 -7.06 -13.27
N GLU A 144 -0.48 -7.99 -12.33
CA GLU A 144 -1.20 -9.26 -12.34
C GLU A 144 -2.71 -9.06 -12.22
N ARG A 145 -3.15 -8.15 -11.34
CA ARG A 145 -4.57 -7.81 -11.23
C ARG A 145 -5.11 -7.28 -12.55
N GLN A 146 -4.40 -6.36 -13.20
CA GLN A 146 -4.82 -5.78 -14.47
C GLN A 146 -4.93 -6.83 -15.58
N GLN A 147 -4.07 -7.84 -15.57
CA GLN A 147 -4.14 -8.96 -16.50
C GLN A 147 -5.38 -9.85 -16.26
N GLN A 148 -5.73 -10.12 -14.99
CA GLN A 148 -6.79 -11.07 -14.64
C GLN A 148 -8.20 -10.45 -14.61
N LEU A 149 -8.31 -9.16 -14.30
CA LEU A 149 -9.60 -8.47 -14.14
C LEU A 149 -10.53 -8.57 -15.36
N PRO A 150 -10.06 -8.40 -16.61
CA PRO A 150 -10.95 -8.47 -17.76
C PRO A 150 -11.61 -9.84 -17.92
N ALA A 151 -10.85 -10.92 -17.69
CA ALA A 151 -11.37 -12.28 -17.77
C ALA A 151 -12.43 -12.53 -16.70
N LEU A 152 -12.16 -12.10 -15.46
CA LEU A 152 -13.12 -12.15 -14.36
C LEU A 152 -14.40 -11.37 -14.69
N ILE A 153 -14.28 -10.15 -15.24
CA ILE A 153 -15.42 -9.33 -15.64
C ILE A 153 -16.26 -10.05 -16.72
N GLN A 154 -15.63 -10.70 -17.71
CA GLN A 154 -16.37 -11.45 -18.73
C GLN A 154 -17.08 -12.68 -18.15
N GLN A 155 -16.46 -13.37 -17.20
CA GLN A 155 -17.09 -14.49 -16.50
C GLN A 155 -18.31 -14.02 -15.73
N LEU A 156 -18.16 -12.98 -14.89
CA LEU A 156 -19.27 -12.39 -14.15
C LEU A 156 -20.38 -11.91 -15.10
N LYS A 157 -20.03 -11.28 -16.22
CA LYS A 157 -21.03 -10.86 -17.22
C LYS A 157 -21.84 -12.05 -17.75
N LYS A 158 -21.22 -13.21 -18.00
CA LYS A 158 -21.94 -14.42 -18.44
C LYS A 158 -22.85 -14.97 -17.35
N GLU A 159 -22.34 -15.08 -16.12
CA GLU A 159 -23.10 -15.57 -14.96
C GLU A 159 -24.37 -14.74 -14.74
N PHE A 160 -24.27 -13.41 -14.80
CA PHE A 160 -25.40 -12.50 -14.55
C PHE A 160 -26.22 -12.16 -15.80
N GLN A 161 -25.86 -12.62 -17.00
CA GLN A 161 -26.67 -12.45 -18.22
C GLN A 161 -27.68 -13.58 -18.45
N ILE A 162 -27.46 -14.77 -17.88
CA ILE A 162 -28.36 -15.91 -18.02
C ILE A 162 -29.76 -15.61 -17.44
N ASP A 163 -29.84 -14.69 -16.49
CA ASP A 163 -31.10 -14.28 -15.84
C ASP A 163 -31.76 -13.04 -16.47
N GLN A 164 -31.21 -12.45 -17.54
CA GLN A 164 -31.94 -11.42 -18.29
C GLN A 164 -32.71 -12.08 -19.44
N PRO A 165 -34.05 -12.19 -19.37
CA PRO A 165 -34.83 -12.61 -20.52
C PRO A 165 -34.59 -11.58 -21.61
N THR A 166 -34.09 -12.07 -22.74
CA THR A 166 -34.08 -11.36 -24.01
C THR A 166 -35.41 -10.63 -24.13
N LYS A 167 -35.39 -9.29 -24.21
CA LYS A 167 -36.49 -8.49 -24.74
C LYS A 167 -36.75 -9.00 -26.17
N GLY A 168 -37.53 -10.07 -26.29
CA GLY A 168 -38.16 -10.50 -27.53
C GLY A 168 -39.14 -9.41 -27.95
N PRO A 169 -39.35 -9.23 -29.28
CA PRO A 169 -40.11 -8.11 -29.81
C PRO A 169 -41.50 -8.09 -29.21
N ALA A 170 -41.90 -6.91 -28.74
CA ALA A 170 -43.18 -6.63 -28.13
C ALA A 170 -44.32 -7.29 -28.94
N ALA A 171 -45.09 -8.11 -28.23
CA ALA A 171 -46.38 -8.59 -28.69
C ALA A 171 -47.21 -7.42 -29.22
N LYS A 172 -47.91 -7.70 -30.32
CA LYS A 172 -48.78 -6.81 -31.09
C LYS A 172 -49.66 -5.94 -30.19
N PRO A 173 -49.91 -4.66 -30.55
CA PRO A 173 -50.89 -3.85 -29.85
C PRO A 173 -52.27 -4.45 -30.12
N VAL A 174 -52.95 -4.85 -29.05
CA VAL A 174 -54.39 -5.16 -29.08
C VAL A 174 -55.12 -3.86 -29.37
N GLU A 175 -55.77 -3.84 -30.52
CA GLU A 175 -56.64 -2.77 -31.00
C GLU A 175 -57.87 -2.66 -30.08
N SER A 176 -58.01 -1.50 -29.41
CA SER A 176 -59.19 -1.17 -28.61
C SER A 176 -60.38 -0.83 -29.52
N PRO A 177 -61.60 -1.34 -29.27
CA PRO A 177 -62.76 -1.05 -30.09
C PRO A 177 -63.31 0.36 -29.83
N LYS A 178 -63.66 1.05 -30.92
CA LYS A 178 -64.29 2.37 -30.96
C LYS A 178 -65.59 2.41 -30.13
N SER A 179 -65.67 3.36 -29.19
CA SER A 179 -66.95 3.82 -28.64
C SER A 179 -67.59 4.83 -29.60
N LYS A 180 -68.74 4.45 -30.17
CA LYS A 180 -69.69 5.37 -30.82
C LYS A 180 -70.92 5.46 -29.90
N LYS A 181 -71.12 6.61 -29.28
CA LYS A 181 -72.44 7.18 -28.98
C LYS A 181 -72.29 8.63 -28.59
#